data_AF-A0A7Y2VP19-F1
#
_entry.id   AF-A0A7Y2VP19-F1
#
_cell.length_a   1.000
_cell.length_b   1.000
_cell.length_c   1.000
_cell.angle_alpha   90.00
_cell.angle_beta   90.00
_cell.angle_gamma   90.00
#
_symmetry.space_group_name_H-M   'P 1'
#
loop_
_entity.id
_entity.type
_entity.pdbx_description
1 polymer ?
#
loop_
_entity_poly.entity_id
_entity_poly.type
_entity_poly.pdbx_seq_one_letter_code
_entity_poly.pdbx_strand_id
1 'polypeptide(L)'
;MINLMYLIFIAMLALNMSKEVLAAFGLMNEKFEASNVKATESNNAFLASLETKASEDAAKYSALYTDGRKIKQLSQEYFSYLENLKKEMTKDVEDTKDYTVMDKADYLDQKFFQGDNLAPDGKKFMKWINDYRTQVIAIIGEDYPEVKDQVEVRFKTGDANGKVERRDGVKVDWINYHYEGFPLIASLAKLTSLQSDIKATEEAALKAMLQGELTSQVSLTNFETQLFSEKSAFYSGEKFSGSIVLGKTDRSAKPVKAELTLDGRKLTEGKDYELKEGGVDLKIGAGSAGDHEIAGILFYMQDGVETEVPV
;
A
#
# COMPACT_ATOMS: atom_id res chain seq x y z
N MET A 1 49.10 39.16 16.14
CA MET A 1 48.73 38.44 14.90
C MET A 1 48.56 36.93 15.08
N ILE A 2 49.31 36.26 15.98
CA ILE A 2 49.15 34.82 16.28
C ILE A 2 47.74 34.46 16.83
N ASN A 3 47.11 35.36 17.61
CA ASN A 3 45.79 35.10 18.19
C ASN A 3 44.63 35.05 17.18
N LEU A 4 44.69 35.75 16.05
CA LEU A 4 43.58 35.76 15.08
C LEU A 4 43.57 34.47 14.24
N MET A 5 44.74 33.97 13.85
CA MET A 5 44.86 32.72 13.11
C MET A 5 44.43 31.51 13.96
N TYR A 6 44.80 31.49 15.25
CA TYR A 6 44.35 30.45 16.17
C TYR A 6 42.84 30.49 16.42
N LEU A 7 42.24 31.69 16.53
CA LEU A 7 40.79 31.82 16.69
C LEU A 7 40.02 31.35 15.46
N ILE A 8 40.52 31.70 14.26
CA ILE A 8 39.94 31.23 12.99
C ILE A 8 40.08 29.71 12.87
N PHE A 9 41.22 29.12 13.26
CA PHE A 9 41.42 27.68 13.21
C PHE A 9 40.54 26.92 14.21
N ILE A 10 40.38 27.42 15.43
CA ILE A 10 39.47 26.85 16.43
C ILE A 10 38.00 27.01 15.98
N ALA A 11 37.64 28.15 15.38
CA ALA A 11 36.31 28.36 14.81
C ALA A 11 36.04 27.43 13.62
N MET A 12 37.02 27.20 12.73
CA MET A 12 36.91 26.24 11.63
C MET A 12 36.80 24.80 12.14
N LEU A 13 37.55 24.42 13.18
CA LEU A 13 37.41 23.11 13.82
C LEU A 13 36.05 22.93 14.51
N ALA A 14 35.50 23.99 15.09
CA ALA A 14 34.19 23.97 15.75
C ALA A 14 33.01 23.97 14.78
N LEU A 15 33.21 24.43 13.53
CA LEU A 15 32.20 24.41 12.47
C LEU A 15 32.07 23.04 11.80
N ASN A 16 33.07 22.18 11.92
CA ASN A 16 33.01 20.83 11.37
C ASN A 16 32.22 19.90 12.30
N MET A 17 31.29 19.12 11.74
CA MET A 17 30.57 18.11 12.50
C MET A 17 31.54 17.07 13.09
N SER A 18 31.28 16.62 14.32
CA SER A 18 32.06 15.55 14.95
C SER A 18 31.98 14.26 14.13
N LYS A 19 33.09 13.52 14.02
CA LYS A 19 33.16 12.27 13.24
C LYS A 19 32.15 11.21 13.72
N GLU A 20 31.88 11.18 15.01
CA GLU A 20 30.90 10.31 15.64
C GLU A 20 29.47 10.59 15.15
N VAL A 21 29.14 11.85 14.91
CA VAL A 21 27.83 12.26 14.36
C VAL A 21 27.71 11.85 12.89
N LEU A 22 28.77 12.01 12.09
CA LEU A 22 28.79 11.53 10.70
C LEU A 22 28.62 10.00 10.62
N ALA A 23 29.32 9.26 11.50
CA ALA A 23 29.17 7.82 11.61
C ALA A 23 27.75 7.39 12.01
N ALA A 24 27.11 8.13 12.93
CA ALA A 24 25.73 7.87 13.32
C ALA A 24 24.74 8.04 12.15
N PHE A 25 24.92 9.06 11.31
CA PHE A 25 24.13 9.22 10.08
C PHE A 25 24.35 8.08 9.09
N GLY A 26 25.59 7.58 8.97
CA GLY A 26 25.88 6.40 8.15
C GLY A 26 25.17 5.14 8.64
N LEU A 27 25.22 4.86 9.94
CA LEU A 27 24.49 3.74 10.53
C LEU A 27 22.97 3.87 10.37
N MET A 28 22.44 5.10 10.46
CA MET A 28 21.02 5.37 10.20
C MET A 28 20.66 5.10 8.73
N ASN A 29 21.52 5.52 7.79
CA ASN A 29 21.35 5.23 6.38
C ASN A 29 21.32 3.72 6.11
N GLU A 30 22.28 2.95 6.65
CA GLU A 30 22.30 1.48 6.49
C GLU A 30 21.03 0.81 7.03
N LYS A 31 20.51 1.29 8.17
CA LYS A 31 19.25 0.78 8.72
C LYS A 31 18.06 1.07 7.80
N PHE A 32 17.99 2.27 7.23
CA PHE A 32 16.93 2.60 6.28
C PHE A 32 17.03 1.76 4.99
N GLU A 33 18.23 1.56 4.45
CA GLU A 33 18.43 0.66 3.29
C GLU A 33 17.93 -0.76 3.57
N ALA A 34 18.34 -1.33 4.71
CA ALA A 34 17.89 -2.66 5.13
C ALA A 34 16.37 -2.72 5.32
N SER A 35 15.77 -1.66 5.86
CA SER A 35 14.32 -1.55 6.02
C SER A 35 13.61 -1.45 4.66
N ASN A 36 14.18 -0.71 3.70
CA ASN A 36 13.61 -0.52 2.37
C ASN A 36 13.56 -1.82 1.57
N VAL A 37 14.58 -2.68 1.73
CA VAL A 37 14.60 -4.02 1.13
C VAL A 37 13.43 -4.86 1.68
N LYS A 38 13.30 -4.95 3.01
CA LYS A 38 12.23 -5.73 3.65
C LYS A 38 10.84 -5.20 3.32
N ALA A 39 10.66 -3.88 3.34
CA ALA A 39 9.39 -3.25 2.99
C ALA A 39 9.04 -3.52 1.52
N THR A 40 10.02 -3.55 0.61
CA THR A 40 9.79 -3.92 -0.79
C THR A 40 9.30 -5.37 -0.93
N GLU A 41 9.92 -6.31 -0.21
CA GLU A 41 9.47 -7.71 -0.18
C GLU A 41 8.03 -7.82 0.32
N SER A 42 7.72 -7.14 1.43
CA SER A 42 6.38 -7.10 2.01
C SER A 42 5.34 -6.50 1.06
N ASN A 43 5.64 -5.37 0.43
CA ASN A 43 4.73 -4.71 -0.51
C ASN A 43 4.46 -5.55 -1.76
N ASN A 44 5.48 -6.26 -2.26
CA ASN A 44 5.30 -7.20 -3.36
C ASN A 44 4.38 -8.35 -2.96
N ALA A 45 4.55 -8.90 -1.75
CA ALA A 45 3.69 -9.96 -1.23
C ALA A 45 2.23 -9.50 -1.05
N PHE A 46 2.01 -8.29 -0.52
CA PHE A 46 0.65 -7.72 -0.39
C PHE A 46 -0.01 -7.52 -1.75
N LEU A 47 0.71 -6.96 -2.72
CA LEU A 47 0.15 -6.75 -4.06
C LEU A 47 -0.15 -8.07 -4.76
N ALA A 48 0.72 -9.08 -4.64
CA ALA A 48 0.47 -10.41 -5.19
C ALA A 48 -0.75 -11.07 -4.53
N SER A 49 -0.94 -10.90 -3.22
CA SER A 49 -2.14 -11.39 -2.54
C SER A 49 -3.41 -10.70 -3.06
N LEU A 50 -3.38 -9.39 -3.30
CA LEU A 50 -4.48 -8.67 -3.93
C LEU A 50 -4.75 -9.14 -5.37
N GLU A 51 -3.71 -9.46 -6.13
CA GLU A 51 -3.85 -10.02 -7.47
C GLU A 51 -4.58 -11.37 -7.45
N THR A 52 -4.16 -12.28 -6.56
CA THR A 52 -4.84 -13.57 -6.36
C THR A 52 -6.31 -13.34 -6.01
N LYS A 53 -6.60 -12.48 -5.02
CA LYS A 53 -7.99 -12.20 -4.61
C LYS A 53 -8.82 -11.54 -5.71
N ALA A 54 -8.22 -10.69 -6.53
CA ALA A 54 -8.88 -10.09 -7.70
C ALA A 54 -9.17 -11.12 -8.81
N SER A 55 -8.36 -12.18 -8.92
CA SER A 55 -8.65 -13.29 -9.84
C SER A 55 -9.78 -14.20 -9.35
N GLU A 56 -9.97 -14.28 -8.03
CA GLU A 56 -10.99 -15.10 -7.37
C GLU A 56 -12.35 -14.40 -7.29
N ASP A 57 -12.34 -13.11 -6.96
CA ASP A 57 -13.54 -12.28 -6.82
C ASP A 57 -13.27 -10.88 -7.38
N ALA A 58 -13.38 -10.78 -8.70
CA ALA A 58 -13.10 -9.55 -9.44
C ALA A 58 -14.03 -8.39 -9.02
N ALA A 59 -15.27 -8.69 -8.65
CA ALA A 59 -16.24 -7.67 -8.25
C ALA A 59 -15.79 -6.88 -7.02
N LYS A 60 -15.07 -7.53 -6.09
CA LYS A 60 -14.57 -6.91 -4.86
C LYS A 60 -13.17 -6.34 -5.00
N TYR A 61 -12.25 -7.13 -5.54
CA TYR A 61 -10.83 -6.83 -5.40
C TYR A 61 -10.19 -6.22 -6.66
N SER A 62 -10.86 -6.20 -7.82
CA SER A 62 -10.26 -5.69 -9.07
C SER A 62 -9.94 -4.19 -9.02
N ALA A 63 -10.83 -3.39 -8.42
CA ALA A 63 -10.60 -1.96 -8.21
C ALA A 63 -9.42 -1.73 -7.26
N LEU A 64 -9.41 -2.43 -6.11
CA LEU A 64 -8.34 -2.35 -5.11
C LEU A 64 -6.98 -2.76 -5.69
N TYR A 65 -6.93 -3.83 -6.47
CA TYR A 65 -5.71 -4.26 -7.16
C TYR A 65 -5.23 -3.20 -8.16
N THR A 66 -6.15 -2.62 -8.93
CA THR A 66 -5.82 -1.56 -9.89
C THR A 66 -5.21 -0.34 -9.20
N ASP A 67 -5.79 0.10 -8.09
CA ASP A 67 -5.30 1.25 -7.33
C ASP A 67 -3.99 0.93 -6.60
N GLY A 68 -3.86 -0.26 -6.02
CA GLY A 68 -2.61 -0.76 -5.46
C GLY A 68 -1.46 -0.77 -6.48
N ARG A 69 -1.72 -1.17 -7.73
CA ARG A 69 -0.73 -1.11 -8.82
C ARG A 69 -0.33 0.32 -9.17
N LYS A 70 -1.27 1.26 -9.24
CA LYS A 70 -0.96 2.68 -9.50
C LYS A 70 -0.07 3.25 -8.40
N ILE A 71 -0.40 2.99 -7.13
CA ILE A 71 0.40 3.42 -5.98
C ILE A 71 1.80 2.82 -6.05
N LYS A 72 1.93 1.53 -6.37
CA LYS A 72 3.22 0.88 -6.57
C LYS A 72 4.04 1.55 -7.67
N GLN A 73 3.43 1.84 -8.82
CA GLN A 73 4.11 2.48 -9.93
C GLN A 73 4.64 3.86 -9.53
N LEU A 74 3.79 4.72 -8.96
CA LEU A 74 4.19 6.06 -8.49
C LEU A 74 5.31 5.97 -7.44
N SER A 75 5.21 4.99 -6.54
CA SER A 75 6.19 4.74 -5.49
C SER A 75 7.53 4.32 -6.09
N GLN A 76 7.51 3.44 -7.08
CA GLN A 76 8.72 2.99 -7.75
C GLN A 76 9.40 4.12 -8.54
N GLU A 77 8.63 4.94 -9.26
CA GLU A 77 9.15 6.07 -10.03
C GLU A 77 9.84 7.09 -9.11
N TYR A 78 9.19 7.47 -8.01
CA TYR A 78 9.77 8.41 -7.05
C TYR A 78 10.97 7.82 -6.29
N PHE A 79 10.88 6.56 -5.84
CA PHE A 79 11.98 5.86 -5.19
C PHE A 79 13.21 5.79 -6.11
N SER A 80 13.03 5.46 -7.39
CA SER A 80 14.10 5.40 -8.39
C SER A 80 14.71 6.76 -8.67
N TYR A 81 13.92 7.83 -8.67
CA TYR A 81 14.46 9.20 -8.77
C TYR A 81 15.41 9.52 -7.59
N LEU A 82 14.99 9.22 -6.36
CA LEU A 82 15.83 9.41 -5.16
C LEU A 82 17.08 8.53 -5.20
N GLU A 83 16.94 7.29 -5.67
CA GLU A 83 18.06 6.35 -5.79
C GLU A 83 19.12 6.84 -6.79
N ASN A 84 18.69 7.36 -7.93
CA ASN A 84 19.60 7.94 -8.91
C ASN A 84 20.32 9.18 -8.35
N LEU A 85 19.60 10.04 -7.62
CA LEU A 85 20.20 11.19 -6.96
C LEU A 85 21.27 10.77 -5.95
N LYS A 86 21.01 9.76 -5.12
CA LYS A 86 22.00 9.20 -4.19
C LYS A 86 23.23 8.64 -4.89
N LYS A 87 23.05 7.93 -6.02
CA LYS A 87 24.18 7.41 -6.81
C LYS A 87 25.04 8.52 -7.39
N GLU A 88 24.44 9.61 -7.85
CA GLU A 88 25.19 10.77 -8.34
C GLU A 88 25.95 11.45 -7.19
N MET A 89 25.34 11.55 -5.99
CA MET A 89 25.95 12.09 -4.78
C MET A 89 27.20 11.32 -4.32
N THR A 90 27.22 9.99 -4.49
CA THR A 90 28.33 9.13 -4.02
C THR A 90 29.34 8.78 -5.12
N LYS A 91 29.20 9.35 -6.32
CA LYS A 91 29.98 8.92 -7.49
C LYS A 91 31.50 9.06 -7.31
N ASP A 92 31.94 10.14 -6.67
CA ASP A 92 33.35 10.47 -6.48
C ASP A 92 33.86 10.07 -5.07
N VAL A 93 33.08 9.28 -4.33
CA VAL A 93 33.46 8.78 -3.00
C VAL A 93 34.14 7.42 -3.15
N GLU A 94 35.42 7.34 -2.76
CA GLU A 94 36.22 6.10 -2.88
C GLU A 94 35.69 4.96 -2.01
N ASP A 95 35.44 5.24 -0.72
CA ASP A 95 34.81 4.29 0.20
C ASP A 95 33.46 4.84 0.69
N THR A 96 32.38 4.26 0.18
CA THR A 96 31.00 4.62 0.56
C THR A 96 30.62 4.23 2.00
N LYS A 97 31.52 3.58 2.73
CA LYS A 97 31.38 3.26 4.16
C LYS A 97 32.27 4.10 5.07
N ASP A 98 33.21 4.87 4.51
CA ASP A 98 33.93 5.89 5.29
C ASP A 98 33.06 7.15 5.41
N TYR A 99 32.11 7.12 6.33
CA TYR A 99 31.21 8.24 6.56
C TYR A 99 31.92 9.49 7.07
N THR A 100 33.12 9.34 7.64
CA THR A 100 33.84 10.45 8.27
C THR A 100 34.42 11.42 7.26
N VAL A 101 34.52 11.03 5.98
CA VAL A 101 34.97 11.88 4.87
C VAL A 101 33.82 12.48 4.06
N MET A 102 32.57 12.18 4.43
CA MET A 102 31.35 12.68 3.78
C MET A 102 30.78 13.92 4.48
N ASP A 103 31.66 14.84 4.88
CA ASP A 103 31.32 16.02 5.69
C ASP A 103 30.94 17.27 4.88
N LYS A 104 31.15 17.25 3.56
CA LYS A 104 30.91 18.38 2.64
C LYS A 104 29.45 18.48 2.18
N ALA A 105 28.98 19.70 1.94
CA ALA A 105 27.61 19.99 1.46
C ALA A 105 27.52 20.27 -0.06
N ASP A 106 28.67 20.40 -0.74
CA ASP A 106 28.80 21.01 -2.07
C ASP A 106 27.83 20.45 -3.13
N TYR A 107 27.59 19.13 -3.15
CA TYR A 107 26.85 18.50 -4.23
C TYR A 107 25.38 18.98 -4.31
N LEU A 108 24.62 18.88 -3.22
CA LEU A 108 23.22 19.32 -3.23
C LEU A 108 23.11 20.84 -3.25
N ASP A 109 24.05 21.54 -2.60
CA ASP A 109 24.11 23.00 -2.64
C ASP A 109 24.21 23.52 -4.09
N GLN A 110 25.08 22.92 -4.90
CA GLN A 110 25.24 23.28 -6.31
C GLN A 110 24.10 22.77 -7.21
N LYS A 111 23.50 21.63 -6.87
CA LYS A 111 22.46 21.00 -7.71
C LYS A 111 21.07 21.61 -7.48
N PHE A 112 20.72 21.94 -6.24
CA PHE A 112 19.39 22.38 -5.87
C PHE A 112 19.23 23.89 -5.81
N PHE A 113 20.30 24.65 -5.61
CA PHE A 113 20.23 26.08 -5.36
C PHE A 113 21.02 26.89 -6.40
N GLN A 114 20.55 28.10 -6.68
CA GLN A 114 21.14 29.08 -7.58
C GLN A 114 21.00 30.47 -6.96
N GLY A 115 22.00 30.87 -6.15
CA GLY A 115 21.87 32.04 -5.29
C GLY A 115 20.71 31.85 -4.32
N ASP A 116 19.87 32.88 -4.16
CA ASP A 116 18.71 32.84 -3.27
C ASP A 116 17.51 32.03 -3.83
N ASN A 117 17.62 31.46 -5.05
CA ASN A 117 16.54 30.75 -5.71
C ASN A 117 16.85 29.25 -5.90
N LEU A 118 15.82 28.45 -6.16
CA LEU A 118 16.01 27.05 -6.56
C LEU A 118 16.48 26.92 -8.01
N ALA A 119 17.51 26.10 -8.20
CA ALA A 119 17.92 25.60 -9.50
C ALA A 119 16.85 24.66 -10.10
N PRO A 120 16.90 24.35 -11.41
CA PRO A 120 15.94 23.46 -12.05
C PRO A 120 15.79 22.09 -11.36
N ASP A 121 16.90 21.50 -10.90
CA ASP A 121 16.87 20.21 -10.19
C ASP A 121 16.23 20.33 -8.79
N GLY A 122 16.41 21.44 -8.08
CA GLY A 122 15.71 21.70 -6.81
C GLY A 122 14.20 21.84 -6.98
N LYS A 123 13.76 22.53 -8.05
CA LYS A 123 12.34 22.61 -8.42
C LYS A 123 11.78 21.23 -8.79
N LYS A 124 12.56 20.43 -9.52
CA LYS A 124 12.21 19.05 -9.90
C LYS A 124 12.06 18.16 -8.67
N PHE A 125 12.97 18.28 -7.69
CA PHE A 125 12.89 17.55 -6.42
C PHE A 125 11.58 17.89 -5.67
N MET A 126 11.27 19.18 -5.55
CA MET A 126 10.01 19.63 -4.92
C MET A 126 8.77 19.19 -5.70
N LYS A 127 8.84 19.13 -7.03
CA LYS A 127 7.76 18.60 -7.85
C LYS A 127 7.51 17.12 -7.56
N TRP A 128 8.56 16.30 -7.51
CA TRP A 128 8.43 14.86 -7.22
C TRP A 128 7.73 14.57 -5.90
N ILE A 129 8.16 15.22 -4.80
CA ILE A 129 7.55 15.00 -3.47
C ILE A 129 6.08 15.44 -3.43
N ASN A 130 5.75 16.60 -4.01
CA ASN A 130 4.40 17.13 -4.00
C ASN A 130 3.47 16.34 -4.93
N ASP A 131 3.95 15.95 -6.11
CA ASP A 131 3.18 15.16 -7.08
C ASP A 131 2.92 13.76 -6.54
N TYR A 132 3.90 13.12 -5.90
CA TYR A 132 3.72 11.81 -5.28
C TYR A 132 2.64 11.87 -4.20
N ARG A 133 2.76 12.82 -3.25
CA ARG A 133 1.76 13.06 -2.20
C ARG A 133 0.37 13.25 -2.79
N THR A 134 0.23 14.15 -3.76
CA THR A 134 -1.07 14.53 -4.33
C THR A 134 -1.71 13.36 -5.10
N GLN A 135 -0.93 12.65 -5.92
CA GLN A 135 -1.45 11.53 -6.71
C GLN A 135 -1.81 10.32 -5.85
N VAL A 136 -1.00 10.01 -4.83
CA VAL A 136 -1.32 8.91 -3.90
C VAL A 136 -2.58 9.22 -3.11
N ILE A 137 -2.74 10.45 -2.58
CA ILE A 137 -3.97 10.87 -1.90
C ILE A 137 -5.17 10.78 -2.84
N ALA A 138 -5.02 11.18 -4.11
CA ALA A 138 -6.11 11.10 -5.09
C ALA A 138 -6.53 9.65 -5.40
N ILE A 139 -5.61 8.69 -5.38
CA ILE A 139 -5.93 7.26 -5.56
C ILE A 139 -6.60 6.70 -4.30
N ILE A 140 -6.11 7.06 -3.12
CA ILE A 140 -6.67 6.60 -1.83
C ILE A 140 -8.10 7.13 -1.64
N GLY A 141 -8.37 8.37 -2.06
CA GLY A 141 -9.68 8.99 -1.90
C GLY A 141 -10.04 9.25 -0.43
N GLU A 142 -11.34 9.28 -0.14
CA GLU A 142 -11.87 9.49 1.21
C GLU A 142 -12.15 8.16 1.96
N ASP A 143 -11.99 7.02 1.29
CA ASP A 143 -12.30 5.70 1.85
C ASP A 143 -11.28 5.26 2.92
N TYR A 144 -10.06 5.82 2.88
CA TYR A 144 -8.99 5.50 3.84
C TYR A 144 -8.35 6.77 4.44
N PRO A 145 -9.08 7.50 5.30
CA PRO A 145 -8.64 8.78 5.85
C PRO A 145 -7.35 8.68 6.67
N GLU A 146 -7.14 7.57 7.39
CA GLU A 146 -5.91 7.37 8.17
C GLU A 146 -4.67 7.28 7.28
N VAL A 147 -4.78 6.64 6.11
CA VAL A 147 -3.64 6.54 5.18
C VAL A 147 -3.38 7.90 4.54
N LYS A 148 -4.45 8.62 4.16
CA LYS A 148 -4.37 9.99 3.64
C LYS A 148 -3.61 10.90 4.63
N ASP A 149 -3.97 10.89 5.90
CA ASP A 149 -3.29 11.68 6.94
C ASP A 149 -1.81 11.28 7.07
N GLN A 150 -1.48 9.99 7.02
CA GLN A 150 -0.10 9.52 7.05
C GLN A 150 0.71 10.02 5.84
N VAL A 151 0.13 10.00 4.64
CA VAL A 151 0.78 10.50 3.41
C VAL A 151 1.02 12.01 3.53
N GLU A 152 0.04 12.77 4.02
CA GLU A 152 0.19 14.21 4.24
C GLU A 152 1.31 14.54 5.21
N VAL A 153 1.43 13.79 6.31
CA VAL A 153 2.48 13.98 7.31
C VAL A 153 3.85 13.62 6.77
N ARG A 154 4.00 12.44 6.15
CA ARG A 154 5.30 11.93 5.63
C ARG A 154 5.91 12.84 4.59
N PHE A 155 5.08 13.38 3.69
CA PHE A 155 5.53 14.22 2.58
C PHE A 155 5.17 15.69 2.79
N LYS A 156 5.08 16.15 4.04
CA LYS A 156 4.82 17.55 4.34
C LYS A 156 6.02 18.41 3.96
N THR A 157 5.76 19.45 3.18
CA THR A 157 6.77 20.35 2.60
C THR A 157 6.67 21.77 3.15
N GLY A 158 6.42 21.90 4.46
CA GLY A 158 6.27 23.19 5.15
C GLY A 158 4.82 23.63 5.36
N ASP A 159 4.61 24.93 5.55
CA ASP A 159 3.29 25.58 5.64
C ASP A 159 2.64 25.75 4.25
N ALA A 160 1.51 26.46 4.16
CA ALA A 160 0.80 26.70 2.91
C ALA A 160 1.63 27.43 1.83
N ASN A 161 2.73 28.08 2.22
CA ASN A 161 3.67 28.75 1.32
C ASN A 161 4.97 27.94 1.12
N GLY A 162 5.01 26.68 1.59
CA GLY A 162 6.18 25.83 1.51
C GLY A 162 7.30 26.16 2.49
N LYS A 163 6.98 26.89 3.59
CA LYS A 163 7.99 27.42 4.52
C LYS A 163 8.01 26.72 5.87
N VAL A 164 9.17 26.73 6.51
CA VAL A 164 9.41 26.26 7.87
C VAL A 164 9.96 27.42 8.70
N GLU A 165 9.44 27.56 9.92
CA GLU A 165 9.93 28.56 10.87
C GLU A 165 11.16 28.00 11.61
N ARG A 166 12.27 28.71 11.51
CA ARG A 166 13.49 28.41 12.27
C ARG A 166 13.36 28.89 13.71
N ARG A 167 14.29 28.45 14.56
CA ARG A 167 14.36 28.86 15.98
C ARG A 167 14.47 30.38 16.19
N ASP A 168 15.00 31.10 15.21
CA ASP A 168 15.12 32.57 15.22
C ASP A 168 13.85 33.29 14.77
N GLY A 169 12.77 32.56 14.47
CA GLY A 169 11.49 33.09 13.98
C GLY A 169 11.48 33.40 12.47
N VAL A 170 12.58 33.17 11.76
CA VAL A 170 12.66 33.41 10.32
C VAL A 170 12.04 32.24 9.56
N LYS A 171 11.13 32.54 8.64
CA LYS A 171 10.56 31.56 7.71
C LYS A 171 11.46 31.36 6.49
N VAL A 172 11.91 30.12 6.30
CA VAL A 172 12.73 29.70 5.16
C VAL A 172 12.01 28.62 4.36
N ASP A 173 12.36 28.43 3.10
CA ASP A 173 11.77 27.37 2.29
C ASP A 173 12.16 25.99 2.85
N TRP A 174 11.22 25.04 2.79
CA TRP A 174 11.40 23.71 3.38
C TRP A 174 12.65 22.99 2.84
N ILE A 175 12.91 23.08 1.53
CA ILE A 175 14.08 22.45 0.92
C ILE A 175 15.39 23.08 1.42
N ASN A 176 15.45 24.40 1.58
CA ASN A 176 16.61 25.07 2.17
C ASN A 176 16.84 24.59 3.61
N TYR A 177 15.77 24.56 4.42
CA TYR A 177 15.84 24.09 5.81
C TYR A 177 16.36 22.66 5.94
N HIS A 178 16.04 21.79 4.97
CA HIS A 178 16.36 20.37 5.05
C HIS A 178 17.59 19.95 4.25
N TYR A 179 18.06 20.71 3.27
CA TYR A 179 19.13 20.26 2.37
C TYR A 179 20.25 21.28 2.12
N GLU A 180 20.04 22.57 2.36
CA GLU A 180 21.08 23.58 2.15
C GLU A 180 22.13 23.51 3.27
N GLY A 181 23.41 23.39 2.88
CA GLY A 181 24.54 23.33 3.80
C GLY A 181 24.63 22.02 4.60
N PHE A 182 23.86 20.99 4.25
CA PHE A 182 23.90 19.70 4.95
C PHE A 182 25.03 18.81 4.42
N PRO A 183 25.83 18.19 5.31
CA PRO A 183 26.85 17.22 4.92
C PRO A 183 26.30 16.07 4.08
N LEU A 184 27.12 15.56 3.17
CA LEU A 184 26.77 14.52 2.22
C LEU A 184 26.09 13.31 2.88
N ILE A 185 26.64 12.79 3.97
CA ILE A 185 26.06 11.63 4.66
C ILE A 185 24.70 11.92 5.31
N ALA A 186 24.51 13.13 5.85
CA ALA A 186 23.22 13.54 6.42
C ALA A 186 22.17 13.69 5.31
N SER A 187 22.56 14.25 4.17
CA SER A 187 21.72 14.36 2.98
C SER A 187 21.35 12.99 2.41
N LEU A 188 22.29 12.05 2.32
CA LEU A 188 22.02 10.66 1.93
C LEU A 188 21.00 10.01 2.87
N ALA A 189 21.22 10.09 4.19
CA ALA A 189 20.31 9.51 5.17
C ALA A 189 18.89 10.10 5.07
N LYS A 190 18.77 11.41 4.80
CA LYS A 190 17.47 12.06 4.55
C LYS A 190 16.78 11.57 3.28
N LEU A 191 17.52 11.38 2.18
CA LEU A 191 16.95 10.82 0.95
C LEU A 191 16.53 9.36 1.13
N THR A 192 17.31 8.57 1.86
CA THR A 192 16.97 7.18 2.20
C THR A 192 15.77 7.10 3.16
N SER A 193 15.62 8.08 4.06
CA SER A 193 14.41 8.22 4.88
C SER A 193 13.18 8.48 4.02
N LEU A 194 13.25 9.37 3.01
CA LEU A 194 12.15 9.58 2.07
C LEU A 194 11.83 8.30 1.29
N GLN A 195 12.84 7.53 0.89
CA GLN A 195 12.65 6.21 0.29
C GLN A 195 11.90 5.25 1.24
N SER A 196 12.19 5.29 2.54
CA SER A 196 11.45 4.53 3.55
C SER A 196 10.02 5.01 3.69
N ASP A 197 9.78 6.31 3.67
CA ASP A 197 8.43 6.89 3.73
C ASP A 197 7.58 6.48 2.52
N ILE A 198 8.17 6.40 1.32
CA ILE A 198 7.52 5.87 0.11
C ILE A 198 7.09 4.42 0.33
N LYS A 199 7.99 3.57 0.83
CA LYS A 199 7.70 2.14 1.05
C LYS A 199 6.66 1.92 2.13
N ALA A 200 6.72 2.67 3.22
CA ALA A 200 5.72 2.64 4.28
C ALA A 200 4.34 3.15 3.80
N THR A 201 4.32 4.03 2.81
CA THR A 201 3.06 4.56 2.22
C THR A 201 2.42 3.54 1.30
N GLU A 202 3.20 2.90 0.44
CA GLU A 202 2.75 1.74 -0.34
C GLU A 202 2.20 0.65 0.58
N GLU A 203 2.91 0.30 1.67
CA GLU A 203 2.47 -0.72 2.61
C GLU A 203 1.16 -0.36 3.32
N ALA A 204 1.06 0.87 3.84
CA ALA A 204 -0.12 1.33 4.56
C ALA A 204 -1.36 1.36 3.65
N ALA A 205 -1.21 1.82 2.41
CA ALA A 205 -2.31 1.83 1.45
C ALA A 205 -2.79 0.41 1.12
N LEU A 206 -1.88 -0.51 0.79
CA LEU A 206 -2.23 -1.89 0.44
C LEU A 206 -2.92 -2.61 1.61
N LYS A 207 -2.41 -2.42 2.85
CA LYS A 207 -3.04 -2.99 4.05
C LYS A 207 -4.42 -2.42 4.31
N ALA A 208 -4.58 -1.10 4.21
CA ALA A 208 -5.87 -0.44 4.45
C ALA A 208 -6.93 -0.88 3.43
N MET A 209 -6.56 -1.00 2.15
CA MET A 209 -7.45 -1.52 1.11
C MET A 209 -7.94 -2.93 1.42
N LEU A 210 -7.03 -3.84 1.78
CA LEU A 210 -7.40 -5.20 2.11
C LEU A 210 -8.25 -5.27 3.39
N GLN A 211 -7.87 -4.52 4.42
CA GLN A 211 -8.61 -4.48 5.69
C GLN A 211 -10.00 -3.87 5.53
N GLY A 212 -10.13 -2.79 4.76
CA GLY A 212 -11.41 -2.15 4.47
C GLY A 212 -12.37 -3.11 3.78
N GLU A 213 -11.87 -3.84 2.78
CA GLU A 213 -12.66 -4.84 2.05
C GLU A 213 -13.07 -6.01 2.94
N LEU A 214 -12.16 -6.54 3.75
CA LEU A 214 -12.48 -7.60 4.73
C LEU A 214 -13.52 -7.12 5.76
N THR A 215 -13.41 -5.87 6.21
CA THR A 215 -14.37 -5.25 7.15
C THR A 215 -15.75 -5.11 6.50
N SER A 216 -15.80 -4.68 5.24
CA SER A 216 -17.03 -4.63 4.45
C SER A 216 -17.67 -6.02 4.39
N GLN A 217 -16.92 -7.06 4.03
CA GLN A 217 -17.46 -8.41 3.86
C GLN A 217 -18.05 -9.04 5.12
N VAL A 218 -17.57 -8.68 6.32
CA VAL A 218 -18.13 -9.17 7.59
C VAL A 218 -19.23 -8.26 8.16
N SER A 219 -19.50 -7.11 7.53
CA SER A 219 -20.58 -6.22 7.93
C SER A 219 -21.94 -6.91 7.78
N LEU A 220 -22.81 -6.75 8.79
CA LEU A 220 -24.19 -7.25 8.77
C LEU A 220 -25.02 -6.67 7.61
N THR A 221 -24.58 -5.57 6.99
CA THR A 221 -25.20 -5.02 5.77
C THR A 221 -25.11 -5.98 4.58
N ASN A 222 -24.15 -6.91 4.61
CA ASN A 222 -23.95 -7.95 3.60
C ASN A 222 -24.66 -9.27 3.95
N PHE A 223 -25.71 -9.21 4.79
CA PHE A 223 -26.52 -10.35 5.18
C PHE A 223 -28.02 -10.04 5.07
N GLU A 224 -28.80 -11.07 4.74
CA GLU A 224 -30.25 -11.06 4.72
C GLU A 224 -30.79 -12.19 5.61
N THR A 225 -31.97 -12.00 6.16
CA THR A 225 -32.67 -13.08 6.86
C THR A 225 -33.30 -14.02 5.85
N GLN A 226 -32.97 -15.30 5.93
CA GLN A 226 -33.56 -16.36 5.12
C GLN A 226 -34.42 -17.27 5.99
N LEU A 227 -35.62 -17.58 5.52
CA LEU A 227 -36.52 -18.53 6.16
C LEU A 227 -36.21 -19.93 5.63
N PHE A 228 -35.77 -20.82 6.51
CA PHE A 228 -35.63 -22.24 6.25
C PHE A 228 -36.84 -22.97 6.82
N SER A 229 -37.55 -23.71 5.99
CA SER A 229 -38.70 -24.51 6.39
C SER A 229 -38.60 -25.89 5.75
N GLU A 230 -38.97 -26.95 6.48
CA GLU A 230 -38.95 -28.33 5.96
C GLU A 230 -39.88 -28.53 4.76
N LYS A 231 -40.96 -27.74 4.69
CA LYS A 231 -41.92 -27.77 3.58
C LYS A 231 -42.52 -26.39 3.33
N SER A 232 -42.99 -26.19 2.10
CA SER A 232 -43.59 -24.93 1.64
C SER A 232 -45.10 -24.84 1.86
N ALA A 233 -45.78 -25.95 2.18
CA ALA A 233 -47.23 -26.03 2.36
C ALA A 233 -47.62 -26.76 3.65
N PHE A 234 -48.64 -26.26 4.33
CA PHE A 234 -49.10 -26.75 5.65
C PHE A 234 -50.62 -26.92 5.69
N TYR A 235 -51.09 -27.88 6.48
CA TYR A 235 -52.51 -28.02 6.76
C TYR A 235 -52.97 -27.10 7.90
N SER A 236 -54.27 -26.79 7.94
CA SER A 236 -54.85 -26.01 9.03
C SER A 236 -54.69 -26.71 10.38
N GLY A 237 -54.13 -26.00 11.36
CA GLY A 237 -53.85 -26.54 12.70
C GLY A 237 -52.51 -27.25 12.86
N GLU A 238 -51.76 -27.43 11.76
CA GLU A 238 -50.40 -27.97 11.81
C GLU A 238 -49.42 -26.95 12.41
N LYS A 239 -48.48 -27.41 13.24
CA LYS A 239 -47.42 -26.55 13.78
C LYS A 239 -46.36 -26.30 12.70
N PHE A 240 -46.11 -25.04 12.38
CA PHE A 240 -45.02 -24.64 11.50
C PHE A 240 -43.66 -25.04 12.09
N SER A 241 -42.84 -25.74 11.31
CA SER A 241 -41.44 -26.06 11.62
C SER A 241 -40.53 -25.31 10.66
N GLY A 242 -39.82 -24.31 11.16
CA GLY A 242 -38.88 -23.51 10.39
C GLY A 242 -38.03 -22.60 11.26
N SER A 243 -36.95 -22.08 10.69
CA SER A 243 -35.98 -21.20 11.34
C SER A 243 -35.68 -19.99 10.45
N ILE A 244 -35.44 -18.84 11.08
CA ILE A 244 -34.92 -17.66 10.39
C ILE A 244 -33.43 -17.60 10.71
N VAL A 245 -32.59 -17.60 9.67
CA VAL A 245 -31.13 -17.52 9.81
C VAL A 245 -30.59 -16.37 8.98
N LEU A 246 -29.35 -15.96 9.24
CA LEU A 246 -28.66 -14.98 8.42
C LEU A 246 -27.91 -15.70 7.29
N GLY A 247 -28.24 -15.35 6.05
CA GLY A 247 -27.50 -15.74 4.85
C GLY A 247 -26.74 -14.54 4.30
N LYS A 248 -25.55 -14.75 3.76
CA LYS A 248 -24.77 -13.68 3.11
C LYS A 248 -25.50 -13.23 1.82
N THR A 249 -25.76 -11.92 1.66
CA THR A 249 -26.40 -11.35 0.47
C THR A 249 -25.45 -11.15 -0.69
N ASP A 250 -24.18 -10.97 -0.37
CA ASP A 250 -23.11 -10.80 -1.33
C ASP A 250 -22.89 -12.11 -2.10
N ARG A 251 -23.42 -12.10 -3.32
CA ARG A 251 -23.46 -13.19 -4.28
C ARG A 251 -22.39 -13.04 -5.36
N SER A 252 -21.32 -12.26 -5.15
CA SER A 252 -20.29 -12.11 -6.21
C SER A 252 -19.47 -13.38 -6.44
N ALA A 253 -19.32 -14.23 -5.42
CA ALA A 253 -18.55 -15.47 -5.53
C ALA A 253 -19.20 -16.43 -6.52
N LYS A 254 -18.44 -16.81 -7.56
CA LYS A 254 -18.87 -17.77 -8.58
C LYS A 254 -18.11 -19.09 -8.40
N PRO A 255 -18.79 -20.26 -8.32
CA PRO A 255 -18.09 -21.54 -8.35
C PRO A 255 -17.29 -21.69 -9.64
N VAL A 256 -16.09 -22.28 -9.56
CA VAL A 256 -15.30 -22.64 -10.75
C VAL A 256 -15.70 -24.00 -11.31
N LYS A 257 -16.31 -24.85 -10.48
CA LYS A 257 -16.75 -26.19 -10.83
C LYS A 257 -17.88 -26.63 -9.89
N ALA A 258 -18.76 -27.50 -10.38
CA ALA A 258 -19.76 -28.16 -9.56
C ALA A 258 -19.83 -29.66 -9.89
N GLU A 259 -19.95 -30.48 -8.86
CA GLU A 259 -20.22 -31.91 -8.96
C GLU A 259 -21.55 -32.20 -8.28
N LEU A 260 -22.63 -32.19 -9.06
CA LEU A 260 -24.00 -32.32 -8.56
C LEU A 260 -24.65 -33.61 -9.03
N THR A 261 -25.53 -34.14 -8.19
CA THR A 261 -26.36 -35.31 -8.48
C THR A 261 -27.82 -35.04 -8.16
N LEU A 262 -28.72 -35.66 -8.91
CA LEU A 262 -30.15 -35.76 -8.63
C LEU A 262 -30.50 -37.24 -8.50
N ASP A 263 -30.86 -37.69 -7.30
CA ASP A 263 -31.10 -39.10 -6.96
C ASP A 263 -29.95 -40.03 -7.40
N GLY A 264 -28.71 -39.57 -7.22
CA GLY A 264 -27.50 -40.26 -7.66
C GLY A 264 -27.17 -40.16 -9.16
N ARG A 265 -28.08 -39.61 -9.99
CA ARG A 265 -27.76 -39.29 -11.39
C ARG A 265 -26.90 -38.03 -11.45
N LYS A 266 -25.71 -38.12 -12.05
CA LYS A 266 -24.87 -36.93 -12.31
C LYS A 266 -25.60 -35.89 -13.18
N LEU A 267 -25.54 -34.64 -12.74
CA LEU A 267 -26.01 -33.48 -13.49
C LEU A 267 -24.89 -32.91 -14.37
N THR A 268 -25.26 -32.37 -15.53
CA THR A 268 -24.31 -31.83 -16.52
C THR A 268 -24.46 -30.31 -16.65
N GLU A 269 -23.37 -29.55 -16.56
CA GLU A 269 -23.36 -28.11 -16.81
C GLU A 269 -23.83 -27.77 -18.24
N GLY A 270 -24.57 -26.68 -18.41
CA GLY A 270 -25.16 -26.24 -19.68
C GLY A 270 -26.44 -26.98 -20.08
N LYS A 271 -26.74 -28.12 -19.43
CA LYS A 271 -27.97 -28.89 -19.64
C LYS A 271 -28.85 -28.88 -18.39
N ASP A 272 -28.32 -29.43 -17.29
CA ASP A 272 -29.03 -29.61 -16.03
C ASP A 272 -28.82 -28.44 -15.07
N TYR A 273 -27.74 -27.67 -15.23
CA TYR A 273 -27.47 -26.48 -14.43
C TYR A 273 -26.51 -25.51 -15.13
N GLU A 274 -26.39 -24.28 -14.61
CA GLU A 274 -25.36 -23.30 -15.01
C GLU A 274 -24.72 -22.65 -13.79
N LEU A 275 -23.40 -22.44 -13.85
CA LEU A 275 -22.67 -21.72 -12.79
C LEU A 275 -22.91 -20.21 -12.95
N LYS A 276 -23.31 -19.56 -11.85
CA LYS A 276 -23.52 -18.12 -11.79
C LYS A 276 -22.91 -17.51 -10.54
N GLU A 277 -22.80 -16.19 -10.53
CA GLU A 277 -22.52 -15.45 -9.32
C GLU A 277 -23.53 -15.84 -8.23
N GLY A 278 -23.02 -16.28 -7.07
CA GLY A 278 -23.81 -16.67 -5.91
C GLY A 278 -24.21 -18.15 -5.90
N GLY A 279 -23.74 -18.96 -6.87
CA GLY A 279 -23.90 -20.41 -6.84
C GLY A 279 -24.28 -21.00 -8.19
N VAL A 280 -25.37 -21.78 -8.21
CA VAL A 280 -25.77 -22.58 -9.38
C VAL A 280 -27.24 -22.33 -9.71
N ASP A 281 -27.53 -22.15 -10.99
CA ASP A 281 -28.89 -22.13 -11.52
C ASP A 281 -29.28 -23.54 -11.95
N LEU A 282 -30.22 -24.16 -11.25
CA LEU A 282 -30.69 -25.50 -11.57
C LEU A 282 -31.74 -25.46 -12.70
N LYS A 283 -31.51 -26.25 -13.74
CA LYS A 283 -32.37 -26.36 -14.93
C LYS A 283 -33.02 -27.75 -15.05
N ILE A 284 -33.32 -28.36 -13.91
CA ILE A 284 -33.94 -29.68 -13.81
C ILE A 284 -35.46 -29.56 -13.66
N GLY A 285 -36.20 -30.52 -14.23
CA GLY A 285 -37.65 -30.62 -14.05
C GLY A 285 -38.02 -31.34 -12.74
N ALA A 286 -39.26 -31.19 -12.30
CA ALA A 286 -39.75 -31.78 -11.04
C ALA A 286 -39.77 -33.32 -11.01
N GLY A 287 -39.72 -33.98 -12.17
CA GLY A 287 -39.60 -35.44 -12.25
C GLY A 287 -40.90 -36.20 -11.95
N SER A 288 -40.74 -37.44 -11.46
CA SER A 288 -41.83 -38.32 -11.06
C SER A 288 -42.40 -37.93 -9.70
N ALA A 289 -43.51 -38.55 -9.28
CA ALA A 289 -44.00 -38.38 -7.91
C ALA A 289 -43.06 -39.07 -6.92
N GLY A 290 -42.68 -38.37 -5.86
CA GLY A 290 -41.82 -38.87 -4.79
C GLY A 290 -40.89 -37.79 -4.26
N ASP A 291 -40.12 -38.15 -3.23
CA ASP A 291 -39.04 -37.31 -2.72
C ASP A 291 -37.83 -37.46 -3.66
N HIS A 292 -37.20 -36.32 -3.96
CA HIS A 292 -36.05 -36.23 -4.85
C HIS A 292 -34.94 -35.45 -4.15
N GLU A 293 -33.71 -35.96 -4.20
CA GLU A 293 -32.56 -35.39 -3.50
C GLU A 293 -31.56 -34.79 -4.49
N ILE A 294 -31.17 -33.53 -4.22
CA ILE A 294 -30.03 -32.89 -4.88
C ILE A 294 -28.89 -32.88 -3.88
N ALA A 295 -27.77 -33.48 -4.25
CA ALA A 295 -26.58 -33.55 -3.41
C ALA A 295 -25.34 -33.29 -4.24
N GLY A 296 -24.29 -32.74 -3.63
CA GLY A 296 -23.02 -32.57 -4.34
C GLY A 296 -22.04 -31.64 -3.67
N ILE A 297 -21.10 -31.13 -4.48
CA ILE A 297 -20.04 -30.21 -4.04
C ILE A 297 -19.91 -29.08 -5.06
N LEU A 298 -19.86 -27.85 -4.57
CA LEU A 298 -19.41 -26.69 -5.32
C LEU A 298 -17.95 -26.41 -4.99
N PHE A 299 -17.16 -26.07 -6.00
CA PHE A 299 -15.75 -25.74 -5.83
C PHE A 299 -15.57 -24.24 -6.08
N TYR A 300 -15.00 -23.54 -5.10
CA TYR A 300 -14.65 -22.12 -5.20
C TYR A 300 -13.13 -21.96 -5.10
N MET A 301 -12.57 -20.99 -5.81
CA MET A 301 -11.15 -20.64 -5.62
C MET A 301 -11.00 -19.80 -4.36
N GLN A 302 -10.09 -20.22 -3.48
CA GLN A 302 -9.72 -19.49 -2.29
C GLN A 302 -8.21 -19.61 -2.08
N ASP A 303 -7.54 -18.46 -2.03
CA ASP A 303 -6.09 -18.35 -1.88
C ASP A 303 -5.29 -19.22 -2.89
N GLY A 304 -5.79 -19.29 -4.12
CA GLY A 304 -5.19 -20.03 -5.24
C GLY A 304 -5.52 -21.53 -5.27
N VAL A 305 -6.41 -22.02 -4.40
CA VAL A 305 -6.75 -23.44 -4.30
C VAL A 305 -8.26 -23.67 -4.40
N GLU A 306 -8.68 -24.78 -5.01
CA GLU A 306 -10.08 -25.19 -5.02
C GLU A 306 -10.51 -25.61 -3.60
N THR A 307 -11.58 -24.99 -3.11
CA THR A 307 -12.20 -25.26 -1.81
C THR A 307 -13.60 -25.82 -2.01
N GLU A 308 -13.88 -26.93 -1.34
CA GLU A 308 -15.14 -27.66 -1.43
C GLU A 308 -16.21 -27.05 -0.51
N VAL A 309 -17.39 -26.80 -1.06
CA VAL A 309 -18.59 -26.36 -0.35
C VAL A 309 -19.71 -27.37 -0.62
N PRO A 310 -20.16 -28.13 0.39
CA PRO A 310 -21.18 -29.16 0.19
C PRO A 310 -22.55 -28.55 -0.16
N VAL A 311 -23.30 -29.28 -0.99
CA VAL A 311 -24.70 -29.02 -1.37
C VAL A 311 -25.58 -30.08 -0.75
#